data_AF-A0A852WU93-F1
#
_entry.id   AF-A0A852WU93-F1
#
_cell.length_a   1.000
_cell.length_b   1.000
_cell.length_c   1.000
_cell.angle_alpha   90.00
_cell.angle_beta   90.00
_cell.angle_gamma   90.00
#
_symmetry.space_group_name_H-M   'P 1'
#
loop_
_entity.id
_entity.type
_entity.pdbx_description
1 polymer ?
#
loop_
_entity_poly.entity_id
_entity_poly.type
_entity_poly.pdbx_seq_one_letter_code
_entity_poly.pdbx_strand_id
1 'polypeptide(L)'
;MSAGQPGPRHIIDSEQIWTVLTGEASFHSESDQFAVTAGDTVIVPADVVRTVIASSDCEFLVCGSPSAVASIPGSDAAPVAPPWVR
;
A
#
# COMPACT_ATOMS: atom_id res chain seq x y z
N MET A 1 5.09 7.50 5.56
CA MET A 1 6.20 7.04 4.70
C MET A 1 7.13 8.23 4.46
N SER A 2 8.44 8.02 4.51
CA SER A 2 9.41 9.10 4.25
C SER A 2 9.68 9.25 2.75
N ALA A 3 10.00 10.46 2.32
CA ALA A 3 10.32 10.75 0.92
C ALA A 3 11.41 9.83 0.36
N GLY A 4 11.23 9.39 -0.88
CA GLY A 4 12.18 8.54 -1.62
C GLY A 4 12.27 7.09 -1.12
N GLN A 5 11.49 6.69 -0.11
CA GLN A 5 11.47 5.31 0.39
C GLN A 5 10.42 4.48 -0.36
N PRO A 6 10.82 3.54 -1.24
CA PRO A 6 9.89 2.57 -1.79
C PRO A 6 9.48 1.58 -0.72
N GLY A 7 8.18 1.33 -0.61
CA GLY A 7 7.65 0.21 0.17
C GLY A 7 8.02 -1.14 -0.47
N PRO A 8 7.82 -2.26 0.24
CA PRO A 8 8.01 -3.59 -0.33
C PRO A 8 7.09 -3.83 -1.52
N ARG A 9 7.57 -4.58 -2.52
CA ARG A 9 6.69 -5.19 -3.53
C ARG A 9 5.92 -6.34 -2.88
N HIS A 10 4.65 -6.12 -2.57
CA HIS A 10 3.84 -7.10 -1.84
C HIS A 10 2.42 -7.22 -2.37
N ILE A 11 1.71 -8.24 -1.89
CA ILE A 11 0.27 -8.39 -2.02
C ILE A 11 -0.36 -8.37 -0.63
N ILE A 12 -1.64 -8.01 -0.57
CA ILE A 12 -2.50 -8.23 0.59
C ILE A 12 -3.72 -9.00 0.10
N ASP A 13 -4.10 -10.05 0.81
CA ASP A 13 -5.19 -10.98 0.43
C ASP A 13 -6.61 -10.38 0.58
N SER A 14 -6.69 -9.11 0.94
CA SER A 14 -7.92 -8.36 1.15
C SER A 14 -7.75 -6.93 0.66
N GLU A 15 -8.83 -6.36 0.12
CA GLU A 15 -8.87 -4.97 -0.33
C GLU A 15 -8.41 -4.02 0.77
N GLN A 16 -7.69 -2.97 0.37
CA GLN A 16 -7.29 -1.88 1.25
C GLN A 16 -7.76 -0.54 0.67
N ILE A 17 -8.21 0.35 1.55
CA ILE A 17 -8.60 1.72 1.21
C ILE A 17 -7.57 2.65 1.82
N TRP A 18 -6.86 3.41 0.99
CA TRP A 18 -5.77 4.29 1.39
C TRP A 18 -6.16 5.73 1.06
N THR A 19 -6.35 6.56 2.07
CA THR A 19 -6.53 8.00 1.90
C THR A 19 -5.25 8.73 2.23
N VAL A 20 -4.77 9.56 1.30
CA VAL A 20 -3.59 10.41 1.53
C VAL A 20 -4.01 11.58 2.41
N LEU A 21 -3.45 11.67 3.61
CA LEU A 21 -3.72 12.79 4.52
C LEU A 21 -2.79 13.97 4.22
N THR A 22 -1.51 13.67 3.94
CA THR A 22 -0.48 14.66 3.64
C THR A 22 0.52 14.10 2.62
N GLY A 23 1.17 14.98 1.88
CA GLY A 23 2.23 14.60 0.94
C GLY A 23 1.74 14.03 -0.40
N GLU A 24 2.68 13.37 -1.08
CA GLU A 24 2.50 12.77 -2.39
C GLU A 24 3.17 11.39 -2.46
N ALA A 25 2.50 10.45 -3.14
CA ALA A 25 3.03 9.12 -3.42
C ALA A 25 2.56 8.59 -4.76
N SER A 26 3.23 7.57 -5.27
CA SER A 26 2.81 6.82 -6.46
C SER A 26 2.54 5.36 -6.11
N PHE A 27 1.47 4.83 -6.70
CA PHE A 27 1.10 3.41 -6.63
C PHE A 27 1.46 2.76 -7.96
N HIS A 28 2.25 1.69 -7.90
CA HIS A 28 2.73 0.96 -9.06
C HIS A 28 2.28 -0.49 -8.94
N SER A 29 1.50 -0.98 -9.89
CA SER A 29 1.15 -2.39 -10.09
C SER A 29 1.59 -2.85 -11.48
N GLU A 30 1.26 -4.08 -11.86
CA GLU A 30 1.51 -4.55 -13.24
C GLU A 30 0.59 -3.89 -14.28
N SER A 31 -0.61 -3.46 -13.86
CA SER A 31 -1.61 -2.86 -14.75
C SER A 31 -1.59 -1.34 -14.75
N ASP A 32 -1.21 -0.73 -13.63
CA ASP A 32 -1.44 0.70 -13.38
C ASP A 32 -0.27 1.36 -12.68
N GLN A 33 -0.04 2.62 -13.06
CA GLN A 33 0.88 3.52 -12.38
C GLN A 33 0.25 4.90 -12.31
N PHE A 34 0.04 5.39 -11.10
CA PHE A 34 -0.55 6.71 -10.89
C PHE A 34 -0.02 7.36 -9.61
N ALA A 35 0.04 8.69 -9.64
CA ALA A 35 0.38 9.51 -8.48
C ALA A 35 -0.89 9.94 -7.75
N VAL A 36 -0.76 10.14 -6.44
CA VAL A 36 -1.81 10.61 -5.54
C VAL A 36 -1.25 11.65 -4.59
N THR A 37 -2.10 12.59 -4.24
CA THR A 37 -1.79 13.74 -3.38
C THR A 37 -2.78 13.81 -2.21
N ALA A 38 -2.50 14.67 -1.24
CA ALA A 38 -3.38 14.88 -0.10
C ALA A 38 -4.85 15.12 -0.51
N GLY A 39 -5.77 14.34 0.07
CA GLY A 39 -7.19 14.33 -0.26
C GLY A 39 -7.62 13.20 -1.20
N ASP A 40 -6.69 12.61 -1.95
CA ASP A 40 -6.98 11.47 -2.81
C ASP A 40 -7.20 10.19 -2.00
N THR A 41 -8.01 9.29 -2.55
CA THR A 41 -8.23 7.94 -1.99
C THR A 41 -8.04 6.88 -3.05
N VAL A 42 -7.29 5.84 -2.71
CA VAL A 42 -6.98 4.70 -3.56
C VAL A 42 -7.64 3.47 -2.98
N ILE A 43 -8.38 2.75 -3.82
CA ILE A 43 -8.78 1.38 -3.54
C ILE A 43 -7.72 0.48 -4.14
N VAL A 44 -7.10 -0.32 -3.29
CA VAL A 44 -6.16 -1.36 -3.69
C VAL A 44 -6.87 -2.70 -3.57
N PRO A 45 -7.20 -3.37 -4.70
CA PRO A 45 -7.85 -4.67 -4.65
C PRO A 45 -6.98 -5.73 -3.97
N ALA A 46 -7.63 -6.78 -3.47
CA ALA A 46 -6.97 -7.99 -2.99
C ALA A 46 -6.07 -8.58 -4.09
N ASP A 47 -4.98 -9.24 -3.68
CA ASP A 47 -4.06 -10.00 -4.54
C ASP A 47 -3.37 -9.20 -5.65
N VAL A 48 -3.49 -7.87 -5.66
CA VAL A 48 -2.75 -7.00 -6.58
C VAL A 48 -1.34 -6.78 -6.04
N VAL A 49 -0.36 -7.25 -6.81
CA VAL A 49 1.05 -6.98 -6.50
C VAL A 49 1.33 -5.50 -6.74
N ARG A 50 1.82 -4.82 -5.72
CA ARG A 50 2.08 -3.40 -5.79
C ARG A 50 3.33 -2.97 -5.04
N THR A 51 3.82 -1.80 -5.43
CA THR A 51 4.80 -1.01 -4.70
C THR A 51 4.24 0.41 -4.53
N VAL A 52 4.43 1.00 -3.35
CA VAL A 52 4.09 2.40 -3.08
C VAL A 52 5.38 3.17 -2.86
N ILE A 53 5.54 4.32 -3.51
CA ILE A 53 6.74 5.16 -3.40
C ILE A 53 6.29 6.54 -2.97
N ALA A 54 6.83 7.04 -1.87
CA ALA A 54 6.53 8.39 -1.41
C ALA A 54 7.46 9.41 -2.11
N SER A 55 6.90 10.34 -2.87
CA SER A 55 7.66 11.43 -3.52
C SER A 55 8.03 12.53 -2.53
N SER A 56 7.21 12.70 -1.48
CA SER A 56 7.46 13.53 -0.31
C SER A 56 7.24 12.71 0.97
N ASP A 57 7.49 13.30 2.14
CA ASP A 57 6.94 12.73 3.37
C ASP A 57 5.41 12.68 3.24
N CYS A 58 4.85 11.51 3.53
CA CYS A 58 3.46 11.19 3.21
C CYS A 58 2.80 10.41 4.34
N GLU A 59 1.62 10.84 4.75
CA GLU A 59 0.80 10.14 5.75
C GLU A 59 -0.45 9.58 5.09
N PHE A 60 -0.80 8.35 5.48
CA PHE A 60 -1.98 7.66 4.98
C PHE A 60 -2.88 7.26 6.13
N LEU A 61 -4.19 7.45 5.95
CA LEU A 61 -5.20 6.69 6.67
C LEU A 61 -5.47 5.43 5.85
N VAL A 62 -5.28 4.26 6.46
CA VAL A 62 -5.45 2.97 5.78
C VAL A 62 -6.48 2.13 6.50
N CYS A 63 -7.48 1.67 5.77
CA CYS A 63 -8.49 0.72 6.23
C CYS A 63 -8.36 -0.60 5.45
N GLY A 64 -8.55 -1.71 6.17
CA GLY A 64 -8.53 -3.07 5.59
C GLY A 64 -9.19 -4.06 6.54
N SER A 65 -9.44 -5.28 6.08
CA SER A 65 -9.98 -6.35 6.93
C SER A 65 -9.05 -6.65 8.12
N PRO A 66 -9.59 -6.88 9.34
CA PRO A 66 -8.77 -7.29 10.50
C PRO A 66 -8.12 -8.66 10.32
N SER A 67 -8.59 -9.47 9.36
CA SER A 67 -7.99 -10.76 9.02
C SER A 67 -6.97 -10.68 7.88
N ALA A 68 -6.70 -9.50 7.33
CA ALA A 68 -5.85 -9.34 6.17
C ALA A 68 -4.39 -9.74 6.49
N VAL A 69 -3.74 -10.40 5.53
CA VAL A 69 -2.32 -10.73 5.59
C VAL A 69 -1.59 -10.23 4.35
N ALA A 70 -0.38 -9.71 4.56
CA ALA A 70 0.54 -9.29 3.52
C ALA A 70 1.58 -10.38 3.27
N SER A 71 1.94 -10.59 2.01
CA SER A 71 3.01 -11.51 1.61
C SER A 71 3.86 -10.95 0.48
N ILE A 72 5.09 -11.45 0.37
CA ILE A 72 6.04 -11.05 -0.69
C ILE A 72 6.01 -12.17 -1.76
N PRO A 73 5.58 -11.88 -3.00
CA PRO A 73 5.56 -12.88 -4.06
C PRO A 73 6.93 -13.53 -4.27
N GLY A 74 6.97 -14.87 -4.27
CA GLY A 74 8.20 -15.65 -4.43
C GLY A 74 9.07 -15.76 -3.18
N SER A 75 8.61 -15.29 -2.02
CA SER A 75 9.29 -15.45 -0.74
C SER A 75 8.70 -16.62 0.07
N ASP A 76 9.55 -17.35 0.79
CA ASP A 76 9.14 -18.37 1.78
C ASP A 76 8.78 -17.74 3.15
N ALA A 77 8.86 -16.41 3.29
CA ALA A 77 8.49 -15.73 4.51
C ALA A 77 6.99 -15.92 4.81
N ALA A 78 6.68 -16.18 6.08
CA ALA A 78 5.29 -16.30 6.52
C ALA A 78 4.52 -14.98 6.26
N PRO A 79 3.26 -15.04 5.80
CA PRO A 79 2.42 -13.86 5.69
C PRO A 79 2.27 -13.16 7.04
N VAL A 80 2.26 -11.82 7.02
CA VAL A 80 2.18 -10.99 8.22
C VAL A 80 0.96 -10.10 8.16
N ALA A 81 0.22 -9.99 9.26
CA ALA A 81 -0.89 -9.03 9.28
C ALA A 81 -0.32 -7.60 9.29
N PRO A 82 -0.81 -6.72 8.38
CA PRO A 82 -0.38 -5.33 8.34
C PRO A 82 -0.54 -4.63 9.69
N PRO A 83 0.34 -3.68 10.04
CA PRO A 83 0.28 -3.03 11.34
C PRO A 83 -0.97 -2.16 11.55
N TRP A 84 -1.63 -1.72 10.48
CA TRP A 84 -2.81 -0.85 10.53
C TRP A 84 -4.17 -1.58 10.56
N VAL A 85 -4.20 -2.91 10.43
CA VAL A 85 -5.46 -3.68 10.49
C VAL A 85 -5.76 -4.22 11.90
N ARG A 86 -5.06 -3.71 12.92
CA ARG A 86 -5.20 -4.12 14.32
C ARG A 86 -5.73 -3.00 15.19
#